data_AF-A0A7W6ADV7-F1
#
_entry.id   AF-A0A7W6ADV7-F1
#
_cell.length_a   1.000
_cell.length_b   1.000
_cell.length_c   1.000
_cell.angle_alpha   90.00
_cell.angle_beta   90.00
_cell.angle_gamma   90.00
#
_symmetry.space_group_name_H-M   'P 1'
#
loop_
_entity.id
_entity.type
_entity.pdbx_description
1 polymer ?
#
loop_
_entity_poly.entity_id
_entity_poly.type
_entity_poly.pdbx_seq_one_letter_code
_entity_poly.pdbx_strand_id
1 'polypeptide(L)'
;MQFEYTPRHSGRSSVTDGATFRVERLKQGAFDDASQSDISHLIDQSYRYHSSRELRWHLAERLGTSPAAIRLTETSRRGFSPRP
;
A
#
# COMPACT_ATOMS: atom_id res chain seq x y z
N MET A 1 -12.12 4.97 -5.35
CA MET A 1 -11.16 4.02 -5.94
C MET A 1 -10.58 3.15 -4.83
N GLN A 2 -10.63 1.84 -4.98
CA GLN A 2 -10.06 0.93 -4.00
C GLN A 2 -8.65 0.52 -4.43
N PHE A 3 -7.75 0.44 -3.47
CA PHE A 3 -6.37 0.07 -3.69
C PHE A 3 -5.97 -0.96 -2.66
N GLU A 4 -5.34 -2.03 -3.12
CA GLU A 4 -4.83 -3.08 -2.26
C GLU A 4 -3.31 -2.99 -2.25
N TYR A 5 -2.75 -2.82 -1.07
CA TYR A 5 -1.30 -2.77 -0.91
C TYR A 5 -0.83 -3.93 -0.05
N THR A 6 0.30 -4.53 -0.42
CA THR A 6 1.02 -5.52 0.38
C THR A 6 2.13 -4.80 1.13
N PRO A 7 1.99 -4.53 2.43
CA PRO A 7 3.08 -3.98 3.21
C PRO A 7 4.14 -5.06 3.43
N ARG A 8 5.39 -4.66 3.20
CA ARG A 8 6.57 -5.37 3.67
C ARG A 8 7.13 -4.60 4.85
N HIS A 9 6.88 -5.10 6.05
CA HIS A 9 7.51 -4.60 7.25
C HIS A 9 9.01 -4.82 7.12
N SER A 10 9.72 -3.74 6.85
CA SER A 10 11.17 -3.66 7.02
C SER A 10 11.38 -3.10 8.43
N GLY A 11 12.37 -3.59 9.16
CA GLY A 11 12.56 -3.30 10.59
C GLY A 11 12.55 -1.81 10.96
N ARG A 12 12.61 -1.52 12.26
CA ARG A 12 12.51 -0.16 12.81
C ARG A 12 13.40 0.82 12.07
N SER A 13 12.84 1.96 11.68
CA SER A 13 13.61 3.01 11.03
C SER A 13 14.54 3.66 12.04
N SER A 14 15.83 3.70 11.73
CA SER A 14 16.88 4.31 12.57
C SER A 14 16.72 5.82 12.79
N VAL A 15 15.87 6.48 11.99
CA VAL A 15 15.65 7.95 12.04
C VAL A 15 14.54 8.36 13.00
N THR A 16 13.52 7.52 13.20
CA THR A 16 12.34 7.88 14.00
C THR A 16 11.96 6.84 15.05
N ASP A 17 12.70 5.72 15.15
CA ASP A 17 12.38 4.53 15.97
C ASP A 17 10.93 4.00 15.78
N GLY A 18 10.24 4.48 14.73
CA GLY A 18 8.88 4.08 14.39
C GLY A 18 8.86 2.81 13.56
N ALA A 19 7.78 2.04 13.70
CA ALA A 19 7.48 0.96 12.78
C ALA A 19 7.21 1.55 11.39
N THR A 20 8.06 1.22 10.43
CA THR A 20 7.86 1.60 9.03
C THR A 20 7.52 0.37 8.20
N PHE A 21 6.81 0.59 7.10
CA PHE A 21 6.59 -0.45 6.11
C PHE A 21 6.93 0.10 4.73
N ARG A 22 7.39 -0.79 3.86
CA ARG A 22 7.52 -0.53 2.44
C ARG A 22 6.34 -1.17 1.74
N VAL A 23 5.97 -0.66 0.57
CA VAL A 23 4.93 -1.29 -0.24
C VAL A 23 5.61 -2.22 -1.24
N GLU A 24 5.43 -3.52 -1.07
CA GLU A 24 6.00 -4.53 -2.00
C GLU A 24 5.16 -4.64 -3.28
N ARG A 25 3.84 -4.52 -3.15
CA ARG A 25 2.91 -4.46 -4.28
C ARG A 25 1.77 -3.52 -3.99
N LEU A 26 1.34 -2.80 -5.01
CA LEU A 26 0.19 -1.93 -4.99
C LEU A 26 -0.67 -2.23 -6.22
N LYS A 27 -1.90 -2.63 -5.97
CA LYS A 27 -2.90 -2.93 -6.99
C LYS A 27 -4.05 -1.95 -6.88
N GLN A 28 -4.53 -1.47 -8.01
CA GLN A 28 -5.78 -0.74 -8.08
C GLN A 28 -6.92 -1.74 -8.26
N GLY A 29 -7.78 -1.86 -7.25
CA GLY A 29 -9.04 -2.61 -7.37
C GLY A 29 -10.09 -1.74 -8.06
N ALA A 30 -10.50 -2.13 -9.26
CA ALA A 30 -11.75 -1.64 -9.80
C ALA A 30 -12.90 -2.28 -9.02
N PHE A 31 -13.94 -1.48 -8.73
CA PHE A 31 -15.17 -1.95 -8.06
C PHE A 31 -16.05 -2.84 -8.95
N ASP A 32 -15.66 -3.01 -10.20
CA ASP A 32 -16.34 -3.74 -11.26
C ASP A 32 -15.24 -4.54 -11.99
N ASP A 33 -15.57 -5.65 -12.62
CA ASP A 33 -14.73 -6.72 -13.22
C ASP A 33 -13.59 -6.28 -14.19
N ALA A 34 -13.26 -5.00 -14.24
CA ALA A 34 -12.16 -4.40 -14.98
C ALA A 34 -10.82 -4.56 -14.23
N SER A 35 -10.05 -5.57 -14.63
CA SER A 35 -8.58 -5.69 -14.50
C SER A 35 -7.92 -4.93 -13.34
N GLN A 36 -7.55 -5.67 -12.28
CA GLN A 36 -6.62 -5.19 -11.27
C GLN A 36 -5.31 -4.72 -11.94
N SER A 37 -5.13 -3.40 -12.04
CA SER A 37 -3.94 -2.82 -12.65
C SER A 37 -2.87 -2.70 -11.56
N ASP A 38 -1.70 -3.29 -11.81
CA ASP A 38 -0.54 -3.08 -10.92
C ASP A 38 -0.04 -1.65 -11.13
N ILE A 39 -0.15 -0.85 -10.08
CA ILE A 39 0.28 0.55 -10.07
C ILE A 39 1.44 0.76 -9.10
N SER A 40 2.16 -0.31 -8.76
CA SER A 40 3.35 -0.25 -7.91
C SER A 40 4.45 0.65 -8.50
N HIS A 41 4.36 0.97 -9.79
CA HIS A 41 5.24 1.90 -10.50
C HIS A 41 4.93 3.39 -10.21
N LEU A 42 3.74 3.72 -9.69
CA LEU A 42 3.36 5.10 -9.36
C LEU A 42 3.95 5.58 -8.04
N ILE A 43 4.32 4.65 -7.17
CA ILE A 43 4.94 4.91 -5.88
C ILE A 43 6.37 4.41 -5.87
N ASP A 44 7.19 5.00 -5.01
CA ASP A 44 8.50 4.46 -4.73
C ASP A 44 8.37 3.31 -3.72
N GLN A 45 8.73 2.10 -4.14
CA GLN A 45 8.69 0.87 -3.30
C GLN A 45 9.86 0.80 -2.31
N SER A 46 10.91 1.58 -2.51
CA SER A 46 12.04 1.72 -1.58
C SER A 46 11.72 2.69 -0.44
N TYR A 47 10.73 3.57 -0.64
CA TYR A 47 10.26 4.52 0.35
C TYR A 47 9.63 3.82 1.54
N ARG A 48 10.05 4.27 2.73
CA ARG A 48 9.56 3.75 4.01
C ARG A 48 8.40 4.62 4.47
N TYR A 49 7.19 4.08 4.34
CA TYR A 49 6.00 4.73 4.83
C TYR A 49 5.87 4.52 6.34
N HIS A 50 5.51 5.59 7.04
CA HIS A 50 5.23 5.53 8.48
C HIS A 50 3.79 5.11 8.77
N SER A 51 2.87 5.33 7.84
CA SER A 51 1.46 5.00 8.01
C SER A 51 0.75 4.80 6.67
N SER A 52 -0.35 4.03 6.67
CA SER A 52 -1.23 3.89 5.50
C SER A 52 -1.86 5.23 5.08
N ARG A 53 -2.03 6.17 6.02
CA ARG A 53 -2.49 7.53 5.74
C ARG A 53 -1.51 8.28 4.84
N GLU A 54 -0.21 8.15 5.07
CA GLU A 54 0.84 8.77 4.24
C GLU A 54 0.85 8.20 2.83
N LEU A 55 0.77 6.87 2.70
CA LEU A 55 0.60 6.21 1.41
C LEU A 55 -0.65 6.74 0.67
N ARG A 56 -1.76 6.93 1.38
CA ARG A 56 -3.01 7.48 0.81
C ARG A 56 -2.82 8.88 0.24
N TRP A 57 -2.13 9.75 0.97
CA TRP A 57 -1.82 11.10 0.52
C TRP A 57 -0.91 11.06 -0.70
N HIS A 58 0.18 10.28 -0.67
CA HIS A 58 1.07 10.13 -1.82
C HIS A 58 0.34 9.65 -3.08
N LEU A 59 -0.56 8.69 -2.95
CA LEU A 59 -1.37 8.23 -4.09
C LEU A 59 -2.32 9.31 -4.59
N ALA A 60 -2.92 10.08 -3.69
CA ALA A 60 -3.82 11.16 -4.05
C ALA A 60 -3.11 12.23 -4.89
N GLU A 61 -1.92 12.64 -4.44
CA GLU A 61 -1.06 13.60 -5.14
C GLU A 61 -0.65 13.07 -6.53
N ARG A 62 -0.25 11.80 -6.63
CA ARG A 62 0.18 11.19 -7.90
C ARG A 62 -0.95 11.00 -8.91
N LEU A 63 -2.15 10.70 -8.42
CA LEU A 63 -3.34 10.50 -9.24
C LEU A 63 -4.10 11.81 -9.51
N GLY A 64 -3.70 12.93 -8.91
CA GLY A 64 -4.43 14.19 -9.01
C GLY A 64 -5.85 14.12 -8.43
N THR A 65 -6.05 13.31 -7.39
CA THR A 65 -7.38 13.06 -6.78
C THR A 65 -7.38 13.38 -5.29
N SER A 66 -8.55 13.30 -4.65
CA SER A 66 -8.66 13.54 -3.21
C SER A 66 -8.26 12.29 -2.41
N PRO A 67 -7.51 12.41 -1.30
CA PRO A 67 -7.19 11.28 -0.43
C PRO A 67 -8.43 10.65 0.19
N ALA A 68 -9.56 11.37 0.27
CA ALA A 68 -10.83 10.79 0.72
C ALA A 68 -11.46 9.83 -0.32
N ALA A 69 -11.14 10.01 -1.61
CA ALA A 69 -11.60 9.14 -2.69
C ALA A 69 -10.78 7.84 -2.83
N ILE A 70 -9.62 7.79 -2.16
CA ILE A 70 -8.70 6.64 -2.15
C ILE A 70 -8.99 5.78 -0.92
N ARG A 71 -9.42 4.55 -1.17
CA ARG A 71 -9.64 3.54 -0.12
C ARG A 71 -8.51 2.52 -0.17
N LEU A 72 -7.63 2.54 0.83
CA LEU A 72 -6.54 1.57 0.94
C LEU A 72 -6.97 0.39 1.80
N THR A 73 -6.81 -0.81 1.25
CA THR A 73 -6.95 -2.09 1.95
C THR A 73 -5.57 -2.72 2.05
N GLU A 74 -5.20 -3.12 3.26
CA GLU A 74 -4.01 -3.92 3.47
C GLU A 74 -4.29 -5.37 3.04
N THR A 75 -3.62 -5.83 1.98
CA THR A 75 -3.46 -7.27 1.75
C THR A 75 -2.31 -7.70 2.64
N SER A 76 -2.62 -8.02 3.90
CA SER A 76 -1.69 -8.82 4.69
C SER A 76 -1.54 -10.13 3.92
N ARG A 77 -0.32 -10.53 3.56
CA ARG A 77 -0.05 -11.96 3.37
C ARG A 77 -0.34 -12.60 4.71
N ARG A 78 -1.62 -12.92 5.01
CA ARG A 78 -1.94 -13.91 6.02
C ARG A 78 -1.17 -15.12 5.54
N GLY A 79 -0.10 -15.44 6.25
CA GLY A 79 0.52 -16.75 6.17
C GLY A 79 -0.62 -17.73 6.31
N PHE A 80 -1.03 -18.32 5.20
CA PHE A 80 -1.82 -19.52 5.21
C PHE A 80 -0.87 -20.53 5.84
N SER A 81 -0.90 -20.68 7.16
CA SER A 81 -0.36 -21.86 7.80
C SER A 81 -1.29 -22.99 7.38
N PRO A 82 -0.86 -23.95 6.54
CA PRO A 82 -1.52 -25.23 6.53
C PRO A 82 -1.27 -25.82 7.92
N ARG A 83 -2.31 -25.88 8.76
CA ARG A 83 -2.24 -26.74 9.93
C ARG A 83 -2.39 -28.20 9.46
N PRO A 84 -1.67 -29.12 10.11
CA PRO A 84 -1.35 -30.47 9.62
C PRO A 84 -2.56 -31.39 9.50
#